data_AF-M0DWU3-F1
#
_entry.id   AF-M0DWU3-F1
#
_cell.length_a   1.000
_cell.length_b   1.000
_cell.length_c   1.000
_cell.angle_alpha   90.00
_cell.angle_beta   90.00
_cell.angle_gamma   90.00
#
_symmetry.space_group_name_H-M   'P 1'
#
loop_
_entity.id
_entity.type
_entity.pdbx_description
1 polymer ?
#
loop_
_entity_poly.entity_id
_entity_poly.type
_entity_poly.pdbx_seq_one_letter_code
_entity_poly.pdbx_strand_id
1 'polypeptide(L)'
;MRSWLPTTSSTPPRLEATVEQRHLRRLLAPVAAVNGPTDLTVADDGIVATSVDDPMVTAVEATVHQTLCERYSAAPGIVSIDPAALGEVLAAERVAAEPARLAYDPDEATLTLDLPSFVHSQAADTRSAAELPAVGDPQQGATTFDLLPRLKTRESRHGISGRANRPVDFKTHSFHASPAGFQHRRGCLVARSKRPHP
;
A
#
# COMPACT_ATOMS: atom_id res chain seq x y z
N MET A 1 41.06 24.18 2.50
CA MET A 1 39.62 23.97 2.29
C MET A 1 39.40 22.75 1.42
N ARG A 2 38.84 21.68 2.01
CA ARG A 2 37.96 20.65 1.42
C ARG A 2 37.78 19.59 2.50
N SER A 3 36.91 19.90 3.45
CA SER A 3 36.34 18.92 4.38
C SER A 3 35.54 17.93 3.54
N TRP A 4 35.94 16.67 3.57
CA TRP A 4 35.15 15.59 3.02
C TRP A 4 33.90 15.47 3.89
N LEU A 5 32.73 15.65 3.28
CA LEU A 5 31.46 15.30 3.88
C LEU A 5 31.54 13.83 4.33
N PRO A 6 31.02 13.45 5.51
CA PRO A 6 30.89 12.05 5.84
C PRO A 6 30.00 11.43 4.76
N THR A 7 30.50 10.43 4.03
CA THR A 7 29.64 9.44 3.41
C THR A 7 28.77 8.92 4.54
N THR A 8 27.50 9.29 4.57
CA THR A 8 26.53 8.70 5.48
C THR A 8 26.55 7.22 5.19
N SER A 9 27.30 6.49 6.01
CA SER A 9 27.25 5.03 6.06
C SER A 9 25.80 4.73 6.40
N SER A 10 24.99 4.43 5.38
CA SER A 10 23.60 4.05 5.59
C SER A 10 23.65 2.79 6.44
N THR A 11 23.27 2.92 7.70
CA THR A 11 23.12 1.76 8.58
C THR A 11 22.11 0.84 7.89
N PRO A 12 22.41 -0.46 7.73
CA PRO A 12 21.46 -1.37 7.12
C PRO A 12 20.16 -1.39 7.95
N PRO A 13 19.00 -1.53 7.31
CA PRO A 13 17.74 -1.57 8.03
C PRO A 13 17.76 -2.73 9.04
N ARG A 14 17.24 -2.46 10.23
CA ARG A 14 17.06 -3.45 11.30
C ARG A 14 15.70 -3.23 11.90
N LEU A 15 15.02 -4.30 12.26
CA LEU A 15 13.73 -4.22 12.93
C LEU A 15 13.68 -5.24 14.05
N GLU A 16 13.23 -4.81 15.21
CA GLU A 16 12.75 -5.68 16.27
C GLU A 16 11.53 -5.03 16.91
N ALA A 17 10.35 -5.59 16.62
CA ALA A 17 9.08 -5.12 17.12
C ALA A 17 8.30 -6.24 17.79
N THR A 18 7.76 -5.98 18.97
CA THR A 18 6.79 -6.85 19.65
C THR A 18 5.44 -6.16 19.61
N VAL A 19 4.48 -6.75 18.92
CA VAL A 19 3.18 -6.13 18.62
C VAL A 19 2.06 -7.16 18.76
N GLU A 20 0.90 -6.77 19.26
CA GLU A 20 -0.24 -7.69 19.30
C GLU A 20 -0.61 -8.20 17.90
N GLN A 21 -0.89 -9.50 17.79
CA GLN A 21 -1.24 -10.14 16.52
C GLN A 21 -2.40 -9.47 15.79
N ARG A 22 -3.37 -8.89 16.52
CA ARG A 22 -4.50 -8.15 15.91
C ARG A 22 -4.03 -6.94 15.08
N HIS A 23 -2.98 -6.26 15.51
CA HIS A 23 -2.46 -5.08 14.82
C HIS A 23 -1.66 -5.51 13.58
N LEU A 24 -0.86 -6.58 13.72
CA LEU A 24 -0.13 -7.14 12.58
C LEU A 24 -1.07 -7.69 11.50
N ARG A 25 -2.16 -8.37 11.89
CA ARG A 25 -3.21 -8.80 10.95
C ARG A 25 -3.88 -7.62 10.23
N ARG A 26 -4.12 -6.50 10.93
CA ARG A 26 -4.69 -5.29 10.33
C ARG A 26 -3.72 -4.57 9.40
N LEU A 27 -2.41 -4.69 9.65
CA LEU A 27 -1.37 -4.20 8.77
C LEU A 27 -1.32 -5.02 7.46
N LEU A 28 -1.33 -6.35 7.56
CA LEU A 28 -1.10 -7.24 6.43
C LEU A 28 -2.33 -7.54 5.57
N ALA A 29 -3.51 -7.62 6.17
CA ALA A 29 -4.74 -7.94 5.44
C ALA A 29 -5.02 -7.06 4.21
N PRO A 30 -4.90 -5.72 4.27
CA PRO A 30 -5.22 -4.87 3.13
C PRO A 30 -4.16 -4.95 2.02
N VAL A 31 -2.87 -5.10 2.37
CA VAL A 31 -1.79 -5.22 1.37
C VAL A 31 -1.78 -6.60 0.71
N ALA A 32 -2.08 -7.67 1.44
CA ALA A 32 -2.21 -9.02 0.87
C ALA A 32 -3.38 -9.11 -0.14
N ALA A 33 -4.44 -8.33 0.05
CA ALA A 33 -5.59 -8.31 -0.86
C ALA A 33 -5.27 -7.70 -2.24
N VAL A 34 -4.21 -6.88 -2.35
CA VAL A 34 -3.79 -6.23 -3.60
C VAL A 34 -3.08 -7.21 -4.55
N ASN A 35 -2.52 -8.30 -4.02
CA ASN A 35 -1.76 -9.32 -4.76
C ASN A 35 -0.63 -8.73 -5.62
N GLY A 36 0.05 -7.70 -5.10
CA GLY A 36 1.19 -7.08 -5.76
C GLY A 36 2.48 -7.17 -4.92
N PRO A 37 3.61 -6.67 -5.44
CA PRO A 37 4.83 -6.54 -4.66
C PRO A 37 4.56 -5.66 -3.43
N THR A 38 4.97 -6.18 -2.27
CA THR A 38 4.75 -5.50 -0.99
C THR A 38 6.09 -5.14 -0.37
N ASP A 39 6.23 -3.85 -0.08
CA ASP A 39 7.38 -3.30 0.63
C ASP A 39 6.96 -2.95 2.07
N LEU A 40 7.80 -3.33 3.02
CA LEU A 40 7.69 -2.96 4.43
C LEU A 40 8.72 -1.86 4.70
N THR A 41 8.24 -0.65 4.92
CA THR A 41 9.06 0.48 5.35
C THR A 41 9.14 0.48 6.87
N VAL A 42 10.35 0.33 7.37
CA VAL A 42 10.72 0.50 8.77
C VAL A 42 11.10 1.95 8.96
N ALA A 43 10.35 2.69 9.78
CA ALA A 43 10.58 4.09 10.10
C ALA A 43 10.92 4.24 11.59
N ASP A 44 11.31 5.44 12.03
CA ASP A 44 11.59 5.70 13.45
C ASP A 44 10.33 5.65 14.33
N ASP A 45 9.16 5.89 13.74
CA ASP A 45 7.88 6.02 14.43
C ASP A 45 6.92 4.84 14.17
N GLY A 46 7.30 3.87 13.32
CA GLY A 46 6.45 2.73 13.05
C GLY A 46 6.81 1.93 11.82
N ILE A 47 5.91 1.03 11.48
CA ILE A 47 6.03 0.10 10.36
C ILE A 47 4.91 0.45 9.37
N VAL A 48 5.30 0.69 8.12
CA VAL A 48 4.37 0.96 7.01
C VAL A 48 4.48 -0.16 5.99
N ALA A 49 3.37 -0.80 5.67
CA ALA A 49 3.29 -1.77 4.59
C ALA A 49 2.62 -1.12 3.38
N THR A 50 3.30 -1.17 2.24
CA THR A 50 2.82 -0.63 0.96
C THR A 50 2.75 -1.71 -0.08
N SER A 51 1.63 -1.81 -0.80
CA SER A 51 1.49 -2.70 -1.95
C SER A 51 0.79 -1.97 -3.08
N VAL A 52 1.21 -2.25 -4.31
CA VAL A 52 0.60 -1.72 -5.53
C VAL A 52 0.32 -2.89 -6.46
N ASP A 53 -0.88 -2.93 -7.06
CA ASP A 53 -1.23 -3.98 -8.03
C ASP A 53 -0.43 -3.85 -9.33
N ASP A 54 -0.28 -4.95 -10.07
CA ASP A 54 0.41 -4.97 -11.36
C ASP A 54 -0.03 -3.90 -12.37
N PRO A 55 -1.35 -3.61 -12.55
CA PRO A 55 -1.77 -2.54 -13.44
C PRO A 55 -1.53 -1.12 -12.89
N MET A 56 -1.03 -0.99 -11.65
CA MET A 56 -0.78 0.26 -10.95
C MET A 56 -2.04 1.14 -10.80
N VAL A 57 -3.19 0.52 -10.58
CA VAL A 57 -4.50 1.18 -10.42
C VAL A 57 -4.93 1.18 -8.96
N THR A 58 -4.49 0.18 -8.19
CA THR A 58 -4.79 0.03 -6.77
C THR A 58 -3.51 0.08 -5.97
N ALA A 59 -3.37 1.11 -5.14
CA ALA A 59 -2.31 1.23 -4.16
C ALA A 59 -2.92 1.21 -2.76
N VAL A 60 -2.30 0.45 -1.86
CA VAL A 60 -2.70 0.35 -0.46
C VAL A 60 -1.48 0.62 0.40
N GLU A 61 -1.72 1.42 1.43
CA GLU A 61 -0.79 1.67 2.52
C GLU A 61 -1.50 1.37 3.84
N ALA A 62 -0.80 0.66 4.73
CA ALA A 62 -1.26 0.40 6.08
C ALA A 62 -0.11 0.65 7.05
N THR A 63 -0.42 1.17 8.24
CA THR A 63 0.59 1.62 9.20
C THR A 63 0.30 1.10 10.59
N VAL A 64 1.34 0.66 11.28
CA VAL A 64 1.37 0.39 12.71
C VAL A 64 2.37 1.35 13.36
N HIS A 65 1.88 2.28 14.15
CA HIS A 65 2.71 3.22 14.90
C HIS A 65 3.37 2.51 16.10
N GLN A 66 4.59 2.91 16.45
CA GLN A 66 5.40 2.29 17.51
C GLN A 66 4.72 2.26 18.88
N THR A 67 3.77 3.17 19.15
CA THR A 67 3.00 3.20 20.41
C THR A 67 2.05 2.02 20.59
N LEU A 68 1.78 1.27 19.51
CA LEU A 68 1.01 0.03 19.54
C LEU A 68 1.91 -1.20 19.75
N CYS A 69 3.23 -1.00 19.78
CA CYS A 69 4.21 -2.04 20.04
C CYS A 69 4.59 -2.01 21.53
N GLU A 70 4.70 -3.18 22.15
CA GLU A 70 5.25 -3.33 23.51
C GLU A 70 6.75 -3.02 23.53
N ARG A 71 7.44 -3.39 22.45
CA ARG A 71 8.84 -3.07 22.19
C ARG A 71 9.00 -2.69 20.74
N TYR A 72 9.76 -1.64 20.49
CA TYR A 72 10.10 -1.19 19.15
C TYR A 72 11.55 -0.71 19.12
N SER A 73 12.35 -1.33 18.25
CA SER A 73 13.72 -0.93 17.96
C SER A 73 13.93 -1.06 16.46
N ALA A 74 14.30 0.04 15.82
CA ALA A 74 14.39 0.11 14.37
C ALA A 74 15.62 0.92 13.93
N ALA A 75 16.22 0.45 12.83
CA ALA A 75 17.05 1.28 11.96
C ALA A 75 16.27 1.46 10.65
N PRO A 76 15.98 2.70 10.23
CA PRO A 76 15.11 2.93 9.09
C PRO A 76 15.56 2.27 7.78
N GLY A 77 14.59 1.85 6.97
CA GLY A 77 14.80 1.39 5.61
C GLY A 77 13.63 0.56 5.09
N ILE A 78 13.79 0.00 3.88
CA ILE A 78 12.71 -0.68 3.17
C ILE A 78 13.12 -2.11 2.90
N VAL A 79 12.22 -3.06 3.19
CA VAL A 79 12.41 -4.49 2.92
C VAL A 79 11.22 -5.06 2.16
N SER A 80 11.46 -5.84 1.11
CA SER A 80 10.39 -6.51 0.37
C SER A 80 9.96 -7.79 1.07
N ILE A 81 8.65 -8.06 1.11
CA ILE A 81 8.06 -9.16 1.88
C ILE A 81 6.96 -9.88 1.08
N ASP A 82 6.68 -11.14 1.45
CA ASP A 82 5.44 -11.82 1.08
C ASP A 82 4.41 -11.63 2.21
N PRO A 83 3.40 -10.76 2.04
CA PRO A 83 2.39 -10.52 3.07
C PRO A 83 1.39 -11.68 3.18
N ALA A 84 1.21 -12.48 2.13
CA ALA A 84 0.29 -13.61 2.14
C ALA A 84 0.85 -14.74 3.01
N ALA A 85 2.14 -15.07 2.85
CA ALA A 85 2.82 -16.07 3.69
C ALA A 85 2.75 -15.70 5.18
N LEU A 86 3.04 -14.44 5.54
CA LEU A 86 2.91 -13.95 6.91
C LEU A 86 1.46 -14.00 7.41
N GLY A 87 0.51 -13.64 6.55
CA GLY A 87 -0.92 -13.67 6.86
C GLY A 87 -1.44 -15.09 7.14
N GLU A 88 -0.98 -16.09 6.39
CA GLU A 88 -1.32 -17.51 6.59
C GLU A 88 -0.81 -18.03 7.93
N VAL A 89 0.45 -17.71 8.28
CA VAL A 89 1.04 -18.09 9.57
C VAL A 89 0.28 -17.44 10.72
N LEU A 90 -0.06 -16.15 10.59
CA LEU A 90 -0.90 -15.46 11.56
C LEU A 90 -2.30 -16.07 11.67
N ALA A 91 -2.88 -16.54 10.57
CA ALA A 91 -4.20 -17.16 10.57
C ALA A 91 -4.19 -18.58 11.19
N ALA A 92 -3.07 -19.30 11.06
CA ALA A 92 -2.86 -20.61 11.68
C ALA A 92 -2.72 -20.52 13.22
N GLU A 93 -2.23 -19.40 13.73
CA GLU A 93 -2.12 -19.15 15.16
C GLU A 93 -3.50 -19.02 15.83
N ARG A 94 -3.76 -19.90 16.80
CA ARG A 94 -5.07 -20.02 17.45
C ARG A 94 -5.25 -18.98 18.55
N VAL A 95 -4.15 -18.50 19.13
CA VAL A 95 -4.17 -17.53 20.24
C VAL A 95 -3.86 -16.13 19.71
N ALA A 96 -4.88 -15.46 19.18
CA ALA A 96 -4.76 -14.16 18.52
C ALA A 96 -4.55 -12.95 19.46
N ALA A 97 -4.61 -13.15 20.77
CA ALA A 97 -4.48 -12.10 21.78
C ALA A 97 -3.05 -11.91 22.28
N GLU A 98 -2.15 -12.84 21.97
CA GLU A 98 -0.76 -12.79 22.41
C GLU A 98 0.09 -11.94 21.46
N PRO A 99 1.17 -11.32 21.95
CA PRO A 99 2.09 -10.57 21.12
C PRO A 99 2.83 -11.47 20.13
N ALA A 100 3.10 -10.91 18.95
CA ALA A 100 3.98 -11.46 17.95
C ALA A 100 5.28 -10.64 17.93
N ARG A 101 6.42 -11.31 17.77
CA ARG A 101 7.70 -10.64 17.53
C ARG A 101 8.02 -10.68 16.04
N LEU A 102 8.16 -9.49 15.46
CA LEU A 102 8.61 -9.29 14.08
C LEU A 102 10.04 -8.76 14.12
N ALA A 103 10.97 -9.49 13.51
CA ALA A 103 12.38 -9.14 13.47
C ALA A 103 12.92 -9.20 12.04
N TYR A 104 13.74 -8.21 11.66
CA TYR A 104 14.49 -8.23 10.42
C TYR A 104 15.98 -8.21 10.73
N ASP A 105 16.69 -9.24 10.28
CA ASP A 105 18.15 -9.30 10.32
C ASP A 105 18.73 -8.99 8.93
N PRO A 106 19.43 -7.86 8.76
CA PRO A 106 20.07 -7.50 7.50
C PRO A 106 21.28 -8.38 7.17
N ASP A 107 21.93 -9.00 8.16
CA ASP A 107 23.10 -9.83 7.94
C ASP A 107 22.68 -11.18 7.31
N GLU A 108 21.50 -11.67 7.65
CA GLU A 108 20.87 -12.86 7.07
C GLU A 108 19.86 -12.55 5.95
N ALA A 109 19.59 -11.26 5.69
CA ALA A 109 18.53 -10.78 4.80
C ALA A 109 17.19 -11.50 5.04
N THR A 110 16.86 -11.73 6.31
CA THR A 110 15.74 -12.59 6.71
C THR A 110 14.79 -11.84 7.63
N LEU A 111 13.50 -11.89 7.30
CA LEU A 111 12.43 -11.43 8.17
C LEU A 111 11.84 -12.64 8.91
N THR A 112 11.85 -12.58 10.24
CA THR A 112 11.29 -13.60 11.12
C THR A 112 10.05 -13.08 11.83
N LEU A 113 9.00 -13.88 11.78
CA LEU A 113 7.79 -13.73 12.58
C LEU A 113 7.73 -14.85 13.62
N ASP A 114 7.84 -14.47 14.88
CA ASP A 114 7.80 -15.37 16.04
C ASP A 114 6.47 -15.18 16.77
N LEU A 115 5.71 -16.28 16.83
CA LEU A 115 4.41 -16.42 17.46
C LEU A 115 4.51 -17.50 18.54
N PRO A 116 3.59 -17.53 19.52
CA PRO A 116 3.64 -18.51 20.60
C PRO A 116 3.70 -19.98 20.12
N SER A 117 3.06 -20.31 19.01
CA SER A 117 3.05 -21.68 18.47
C SER A 117 3.86 -21.86 17.20
N PHE A 118 4.32 -20.79 16.55
CA PHE A 118 4.93 -20.84 15.22
C PHE A 118 6.09 -19.85 15.08
N VAL A 119 7.15 -20.31 14.43
CA VAL A 119 8.21 -19.42 13.95
C VAL A 119 8.23 -19.53 12.43
N HIS A 120 8.06 -18.41 11.76
CA HIS A 120 8.17 -18.31 10.30
C HIS A 120 9.30 -17.38 9.93
N SER A 121 10.04 -17.73 8.89
CA SER A 121 11.11 -16.89 8.34
C SER A 121 11.01 -16.88 6.82
N GLN A 122 11.24 -15.71 6.24
CA GLN A 122 11.29 -15.51 4.79
C GLN A 122 12.48 -14.63 4.42
N ALA A 123 13.03 -14.85 3.23
CA ALA A 123 14.00 -13.93 2.66
C ALA A 123 13.33 -12.57 2.41
N ALA A 124 14.02 -11.50 2.76
CA ALA A 124 13.56 -10.14 2.57
C ALA A 124 14.70 -9.27 2.04
N ASP A 125 14.52 -8.78 0.82
CA ASP A 125 15.51 -7.96 0.13
C ASP A 125 15.41 -6.51 0.58
N THR A 126 16.55 -5.90 0.93
CA THR A 126 16.58 -4.46 1.22
C THR A 126 16.44 -3.67 -0.07
N ARG A 127 15.45 -2.80 -0.15
CA ARG A 127 15.38 -1.79 -1.19
C ARG A 127 16.10 -0.55 -0.67
N SER A 128 17.10 -0.07 -1.39
CA SER A 128 17.65 1.26 -1.11
C SER A 128 16.50 2.26 -1.27
N ALA A 129 16.15 2.97 -0.20
CA ALA A 129 15.30 4.13 -0.30
C ALA A 129 16.00 5.08 -1.27
N ALA A 130 15.48 5.19 -2.50
CA ALA A 130 16.03 6.09 -3.47
C ALA A 130 16.06 7.48 -2.82
N GLU A 131 17.25 8.09 -2.74
CA GLU A 131 17.38 9.51 -2.42
C GLU A 131 16.33 10.24 -3.27
N LEU A 132 15.41 10.95 -2.61
CA LEU A 132 14.67 12.01 -3.28
C LEU A 132 15.73 12.83 -4.02
N PRO A 133 15.62 13.05 -5.35
CA PRO A 133 16.57 13.93 -6.01
C PRO A 133 16.52 15.23 -5.23
N ALA A 134 17.65 15.60 -4.61
CA ALA A 134 17.76 16.90 -3.99
C ALA A 134 17.42 17.90 -5.09
N VAL A 135 16.25 18.54 -4.98
CA VAL A 135 15.92 19.70 -5.78
C VAL A 135 16.93 20.75 -5.34
N GLY A 136 18.07 20.79 -6.03
CA GLY A 136 19.04 21.84 -5.82
C GLY A 136 18.31 23.16 -5.95
N ASP A 137 18.53 24.06 -5.00
CA ASP A 137 18.03 25.43 -5.08
C ASP A 137 18.34 25.95 -6.49
N PRO A 138 17.33 26.36 -7.29
CA PRO A 138 17.61 26.88 -8.60
C PRO A 138 18.47 28.12 -8.42
N GLN A 139 19.70 28.09 -8.96
CA GLN A 139 20.45 29.32 -9.15
C GLN A 139 19.56 30.27 -9.94
N GLN A 140 19.33 31.44 -9.35
CA GLN A 140 18.46 32.48 -9.87
C GLN A 140 18.71 32.70 -11.37
N GLY A 141 17.65 32.52 -12.16
CA GLY A 141 17.57 33.03 -13.52
C GLY A 141 17.75 32.02 -14.65
N ALA A 142 16.77 31.15 -14.87
CA ALA A 142 16.44 30.63 -16.20
C ALA A 142 15.02 30.07 -16.23
N THR A 143 14.04 30.94 -16.44
CA THR A 143 12.73 30.53 -16.96
C THR A 143 12.89 30.18 -18.44
N THR A 144 12.84 28.90 -18.77
CA THR A 144 12.45 28.45 -20.11
C THR A 144 11.61 27.20 -20.00
N PHE A 145 10.28 27.39 -20.03
CA PHE A 145 9.35 26.33 -20.37
C PHE A 145 9.49 26.06 -21.88
N ASP A 146 10.18 24.98 -22.27
CA ASP A 146 10.12 24.48 -23.64
C ASP A 146 8.81 23.70 -23.84
N LEU A 147 7.72 24.47 -23.98
CA LEU A 147 6.52 24.01 -24.66
C LEU A 147 6.82 23.90 -26.15
N LEU A 148 7.37 22.76 -26.58
CA LEU A 148 7.52 22.47 -28.01
C LEU A 148 6.14 22.47 -28.70
N PRO A 149 5.89 23.38 -29.67
CA PRO A 149 4.68 23.38 -30.46
C PRO A 149 4.93 22.81 -31.87
N ARG A 150 3.91 22.10 -32.38
CA ARG A 150 3.52 21.99 -33.82
C ARG A 150 4.44 21.10 -34.68
N LEU A 151 4.02 20.32 -35.68
CA LEU A 151 2.84 20.16 -36.56
C LEU A 151 3.08 18.78 -37.25
N LYS A 152 2.09 18.01 -37.70
CA LYS A 152 1.48 18.16 -39.03
C LYS A 152 0.36 17.12 -39.21
N THR A 153 -0.87 17.57 -39.40
CA THR A 153 -1.83 16.88 -40.28
C THR A 153 -2.64 17.91 -41.05
N ARG A 154 -2.17 18.10 -42.28
CA ARG A 154 -2.85 18.44 -43.53
C ARG A 154 -4.35 18.76 -43.44
N GLU A 155 -4.64 20.00 -43.79
CA GLU A 155 -5.92 20.50 -44.30
C GLU A 155 -6.48 19.54 -45.38
N SER A 156 -7.68 19.02 -45.16
CA SER A 156 -8.53 18.44 -46.20
C SER A 156 -9.90 19.11 -46.11
N ARG A 157 -10.14 20.02 -47.06
CA ARG A 157 -11.45 20.61 -47.31
C ARG A 157 -12.27 19.64 -48.15
N HIS A 158 -13.31 19.04 -47.59
CA HIS A 158 -14.43 18.52 -48.38
C HIS A 158 -15.78 18.87 -47.71
N GLY A 159 -16.55 19.71 -48.41
CA GLY A 159 -17.99 19.58 -48.61
C GLY A 159 -18.91 19.72 -47.40
N ILE A 160 -19.41 20.93 -47.16
CA ILE A 160 -20.63 21.18 -46.40
C ILE A 160 -21.82 20.89 -47.34
N SER A 161 -22.66 19.91 -47.03
CA SER A 161 -24.07 19.89 -47.44
C SER A 161 -24.90 18.97 -46.52
N GLY A 162 -25.83 19.56 -45.76
CA GLY A 162 -26.87 18.79 -45.06
C GLY A 162 -27.35 19.38 -43.73
N ARG A 163 -28.40 20.22 -43.81
CA ARG A 163 -29.41 20.51 -42.75
C ARG A 163 -29.82 19.21 -41.99
N ALA A 164 -30.29 19.16 -40.75
CA ALA A 164 -30.76 20.11 -39.75
C ALA A 164 -30.92 19.39 -38.39
N ASN A 165 -30.75 20.13 -37.28
CA ASN A 165 -31.52 20.12 -36.01
C ASN A 165 -30.62 20.48 -34.81
N ARG A 166 -30.88 21.66 -34.22
CA ARG A 166 -30.49 22.02 -32.84
C ARG A 166 -31.46 21.34 -31.85
N PRO A 167 -31.30 21.56 -30.53
CA PRO A 167 -30.14 21.31 -29.67
C PRO A 167 -30.52 20.25 -28.62
N VAL A 168 -29.56 19.54 -28.01
CA VAL A 168 -29.88 18.78 -26.79
C VAL A 168 -28.82 19.10 -25.74
N ASP A 169 -29.33 19.56 -24.61
CA ASP A 169 -28.61 20.03 -23.44
C ASP A 169 -27.57 19.03 -22.93
N PHE A 170 -26.37 19.55 -22.62
CA PHE A 170 -25.43 18.86 -21.75
C PHE A 170 -26.04 18.79 -20.35
N LYS A 171 -26.58 17.62 -19.98
CA LYS A 171 -27.06 17.37 -18.63
C LYS A 171 -25.87 16.96 -17.75
N THR A 172 -25.29 17.96 -17.09
CA THR A 172 -24.35 17.77 -15.98
C THR A 172 -25.10 17.11 -14.82
N HIS A 173 -24.81 15.85 -14.50
CA HIS A 173 -25.23 15.29 -13.22
C HIS A 173 -24.12 15.53 -12.20
N SER A 174 -24.21 16.66 -11.51
CA SER A 174 -23.57 16.87 -10.21
C SER A 174 -24.26 15.97 -9.18
N PHE A 175 -23.63 14.84 -8.83
CA PHE A 175 -24.07 14.06 -7.68
C PHE A 175 -23.59 14.73 -6.40
N HIS A 176 -24.53 15.49 -5.82
CA HIS A 176 -24.47 16.03 -4.48
C HIS A 176 -24.51 14.89 -3.47
N ALA A 177 -23.56 14.88 -2.52
CA ALA A 177 -23.65 14.05 -1.33
C ALA A 177 -24.79 14.53 -0.42
N SER A 178 -25.59 13.60 0.09
CA SER A 178 -26.19 13.70 1.43
C SER A 178 -26.64 12.33 1.93
N PRO A 179 -26.47 12.04 3.25
CA PRO A 179 -26.57 10.71 3.82
C PRO A 179 -28.00 10.44 4.35
N ALA A 180 -28.62 9.33 3.93
CA ALA A 180 -29.79 8.79 4.63
C ALA A 180 -30.07 7.33 4.25
N GLY A 181 -29.98 6.45 5.25
CA GLY A 181 -30.81 5.26 5.45
C GLY A 181 -30.85 4.20 4.35
N PHE A 182 -30.05 3.14 4.49
CA PHE A 182 -30.34 1.85 3.85
C PHE A 182 -30.38 0.73 4.89
N GLN A 183 -31.59 0.38 5.30
CA GLN A 183 -31.94 -0.90 5.92
C GLN A 183 -32.64 -1.80 4.88
N HIS A 184 -32.56 -3.11 5.13
CA HIS A 184 -33.18 -4.27 4.44
C HIS A 184 -32.37 -4.86 3.26
N ARG A 185 -32.32 -6.19 3.05
CA ARG A 185 -33.10 -7.32 3.60
C ARG A 185 -32.31 -8.63 3.42
N ARG A 186 -32.39 -9.50 4.44
CA ARG A 186 -31.92 -10.89 4.43
C ARG A 186 -32.65 -11.70 3.35
N GLY A 187 -31.90 -12.43 2.52
CA GLY A 187 -32.41 -13.50 1.68
C GLY A 187 -32.63 -14.76 2.52
N CYS A 188 -33.89 -15.22 2.62
CA CYS A 188 -34.25 -16.47 3.26
C CYS A 188 -34.06 -17.63 2.29
N LEU A 189 -33.21 -18.59 2.68
CA LEU A 189 -33.04 -19.88 2.01
C LEU A 189 -34.17 -20.82 2.47
N VAL A 190 -34.91 -21.40 1.52
CA VAL A 190 -35.94 -22.40 1.75
C VAL A 190 -35.29 -23.75 2.05
N ALA A 191 -35.57 -24.33 3.22
CA ALA A 191 -35.35 -25.75 3.48
C ALA A 191 -36.66 -26.37 3.99
N ARG A 192 -37.29 -27.20 3.15
CA ARG A 192 -38.43 -28.04 3.48
C ARG A 192 -37.96 -29.20 4.36
N SER A 193 -38.47 -29.28 5.59
CA SER A 193 -38.42 -30.49 6.42
C SER A 193 -39.86 -30.97 6.65
N LYS A 194 -40.21 -32.12 6.06
CA LYS A 194 -41.45 -32.86 6.35
C LYS A 194 -41.15 -33.82 7.50
N ARG A 195 -41.83 -33.70 8.64
CA ARG A 195 -42.35 -34.85 9.43
C ARG A 195 -43.60 -34.42 10.22
N PRO A 196 -44.68 -35.22 10.22
CA PRO A 196 -45.79 -35.07 11.14
C PRO A 196 -45.51 -35.84 12.45
N HIS A 197 -45.96 -35.28 13.57
CA HIS A 197 -46.08 -36.00 14.85
C HIS A 197 -47.55 -36.43 15.05
N PRO A 198 -47.81 -37.55 15.73
CA PRO A 198 -49.14 -37.86 16.28
C PRO A 198 -49.51 -36.92 17.42
#